data_AF-A0A1C0VSC7-F1
#
_entry.id   AF-A0A1C0VSC7-F1
#
_cell.length_a   1.000
_cell.length_b   1.000
_cell.length_c   1.000
_cell.angle_alpha   90.00
_cell.angle_beta   90.00
_cell.angle_gamma   90.00
#
_symmetry.space_group_name_H-M   'P 1'
#
loop_
_entity.id
_entity.type
_entity.pdbx_description
1 polymer ?
#
loop_
_entity_poly.entity_id
_entity_poly.type
_entity_poly.pdbx_seq_one_letter_code
_entity_poly.pdbx_strand_id
1 'polypeptide(L)'
;MQAIFWTAVEVAHRAQQIYENDIRQQVESSENLGKMIVIDAETGEYSIDSTGVESALKLKQKNPQARLFTIRIGYDVAVSFGGASERIL
;
A
#
# COMPACT_ATOMS: atom_id res chain seq x y z
N MET A 1 19.36 -4.25 10.14
CA MET A 1 18.52 -3.04 10.27
C MET A 1 17.95 -3.07 11.69
N GLN A 2 18.04 -1.97 12.45
CA GLN A 2 17.36 -1.92 13.75
C GLN A 2 15.86 -1.82 13.48
N ALA A 3 15.04 -2.66 14.11
CA ALA A 3 13.60 -2.57 13.98
C ALA A 3 13.14 -1.24 14.57
N ILE A 4 12.79 -0.29 13.71
CA ILE A 4 12.15 0.94 14.16
C ILE A 4 10.72 0.56 14.56
N PHE A 5 10.41 0.67 15.84
CA PHE A 5 9.08 0.39 16.37
C PHE A 5 8.13 1.54 16.06
N TRP A 6 7.83 1.74 14.77
CA TRP A 6 6.75 2.63 14.37
C TRP A 6 5.42 2.08 14.85
N THR A 7 4.54 2.98 15.28
CA THR A 7 3.12 2.72 15.47
C THR A 7 2.45 2.41 14.14
N ALA A 8 1.25 1.82 14.17
CA ALA A 8 0.48 1.59 12.95
C ALA A 8 0.18 2.90 12.19
N VAL A 9 -0.02 4.00 12.91
CA VAL A 9 -0.28 5.34 12.36
C VAL A 9 0.94 5.89 11.62
N GLU A 10 2.14 5.76 12.19
CA GLU A 10 3.39 6.20 11.54
C GLU A 10 3.69 5.37 10.28
N VAL A 11 3.43 4.06 10.31
CA VAL A 11 3.56 3.19 9.13
C VAL A 11 2.60 3.64 8.03
N ALA A 12 1.33 3.90 8.37
CA ALA A 12 0.33 4.35 7.42
C ALA A 12 0.72 5.70 6.78
N HIS A 13 1.11 6.68 7.59
CA HIS A 13 1.54 8.00 7.10
C HIS A 13 2.74 7.88 6.16
N ARG A 14 3.75 7.11 6.55
CA ARG A 14 4.96 6.95 5.73
C ARG A 14 4.67 6.24 4.42
N ALA A 15 3.90 5.15 4.44
CA ALA A 15 3.50 4.46 3.22
C ALA A 15 2.65 5.35 2.30
N GLN A 16 1.78 6.18 2.87
CA GLN A 16 0.98 7.14 2.09
C GLN A 16 1.87 8.22 1.45
N GLN A 17 2.87 8.75 2.16
CA GLN A 17 3.81 9.70 1.59
C GLN A 17 4.61 9.09 0.44
N ILE A 18 5.07 7.85 0.59
CA ILE A 18 5.75 7.11 -0.48
C ILE A 18 4.81 6.90 -1.67
N TYR A 19 3.55 6.52 -1.41
CA TYR A 19 2.55 6.37 -2.47
C TYR A 19 2.37 7.66 -3.27
N GLU A 20 2.04 8.76 -2.60
CA GLU A 20 1.74 10.04 -3.26
C GLU A 20 2.94 10.62 -4.01
N ASN A 21 4.13 10.60 -3.41
CA ASN A 21 5.29 11.29 -3.96
C ASN A 21 6.03 10.47 -5.01
N ASP A 22 6.16 9.16 -4.80
CA ASP A 22 7.11 8.34 -5.56
C ASP A 22 6.41 7.35 -6.48
N ILE A 23 5.27 6.80 -6.06
CA ILE A 23 4.65 5.64 -6.71
C ILE A 23 3.45 6.02 -7.57
N ARG A 24 2.62 6.98 -7.14
CA ARG A 24 1.27 7.26 -7.68
C ARG A 24 1.28 7.46 -9.19
N GLN A 25 2.18 8.28 -9.70
CA GLN A 25 2.30 8.58 -11.14
C GLN A 25 2.63 7.34 -12.00
N GLN A 26 3.23 6.31 -11.41
CA GLN A 26 3.64 5.09 -12.10
C GLN A 26 2.54 4.02 -12.05
N VAL A 27 1.75 3.98 -10.98
CA VAL A 27 0.82 2.87 -10.70
C VAL A 27 -0.64 3.20 -10.94
N GLU A 28 -1.04 4.47 -11.00
CA GLU A 28 -2.41 4.88 -11.36
C GLU A 28 -2.68 4.78 -12.86
N SER A 29 -2.42 3.59 -13.43
CA SER A 29 -2.75 3.24 -14.80
C SER A 29 -4.14 2.61 -14.89
N SER A 30 -4.73 2.64 -16.09
CA SER A 30 -6.03 1.98 -16.36
C SER A 30 -6.06 0.49 -16.00
N GLU A 31 -4.91 -0.19 -16.07
CA GLU A 31 -4.79 -1.61 -15.70
C GLU A 31 -4.79 -1.83 -14.17
N ASN A 32 -4.32 -0.86 -13.40
CA ASN A 32 -4.07 -1.01 -11.97
C ASN A 32 -5.13 -0.36 -11.09
N LEU A 33 -5.97 0.53 -11.64
CA LEU A 33 -7.08 1.14 -10.90
C LEU A 33 -7.95 0.09 -10.21
N GLY A 34 -8.17 0.28 -8.91
CA GLY A 34 -8.97 -0.62 -8.07
C GLY A 34 -8.25 -1.88 -7.58
N LYS A 35 -7.03 -2.16 -8.05
CA LYS A 35 -6.14 -3.16 -7.43
C LYS A 35 -5.60 -2.63 -6.11
N MET A 36 -5.06 -3.54 -5.31
CA MET A 36 -4.37 -3.23 -4.07
C MET A 36 -2.87 -3.11 -4.33
N ILE A 37 -2.27 -2.06 -3.79
CA ILE A 37 -0.82 -1.94 -3.66
C ILE A 37 -0.44 -2.14 -2.20
N VAL A 38 0.54 -3.01 -1.96
CA VAL A 38 1.14 -3.21 -0.64
C VAL A 38 2.52 -2.60 -0.65
N ILE A 39 2.78 -1.69 0.29
CA ILE A 39 4.02 -0.92 0.39
C ILE A 39 4.69 -1.27 1.71
N ASP A 40 5.98 -1.61 1.68
CA ASP A 40 6.82 -1.63 2.86
C ASP A 40 7.21 -0.21 3.23
N ALA A 41 6.67 0.30 4.33
CA ALA A 41 6.90 1.66 4.79
C ALA A 41 8.39 1.92 5.09
N GLU A 42 9.19 0.91 5.42
CA GLU A 42 10.61 1.13 5.73
C GLU A 42 11.43 1.40 4.48
N THR A 43 11.20 0.59 3.44
CA THR A 43 12.06 0.53 2.24
C THR A 43 11.46 1.23 1.03
N GLY A 44 10.14 1.43 1.00
CA GLY A 44 9.40 1.87 -0.19
C GLY A 44 9.20 0.78 -1.24
N GLU A 45 9.62 -0.46 -0.97
CA GLU A 45 9.35 -1.58 -1.86
C GLU A 45 7.85 -1.89 -1.89
N TYR A 46 7.31 -2.15 -3.07
CA TYR A 46 5.89 -2.40 -3.23
C TYR A 46 5.58 -3.55 -4.18
N SER A 47 4.37 -4.09 -4.04
CA SER A 47 3.81 -5.09 -4.96
C SER A 47 2.31 -4.84 -5.13
N ILE A 48 1.79 -5.16 -6.31
CA ILE A 48 0.39 -4.92 -6.69
C ILE A 48 -0.27 -6.26 -6.99
N ASP A 49 -1.45 -6.48 -6.41
CA ASP A 49 -2.34 -7.58 -6.79
C ASP A 49 -3.80 -7.21 -6.55
N SER A 50 -4.74 -8.11 -6.85
CA SER A 50 -6.17 -7.82 -6.75
C SER A 50 -6.68 -7.67 -5.31
N THR A 51 -6.02 -8.30 -4.34
CA THR A 51 -6.47 -8.40 -2.94
C THR A 51 -5.47 -7.85 -1.92
N GLY A 52 -4.21 -7.70 -2.30
CA GLY A 52 -3.08 -7.36 -1.44
C GLY A 52 -2.46 -8.58 -0.72
N VAL A 53 -3.08 -9.77 -0.79
CA VAL A 53 -2.66 -10.93 0.00
C VAL A 53 -1.35 -11.51 -0.52
N GLU A 54 -1.27 -11.78 -1.83
CA GLU A 54 -0.06 -12.34 -2.43
C GLU A 54 1.11 -11.36 -2.35
N SER A 55 0.85 -10.07 -2.57
CA SER A 55 1.84 -9.01 -2.40
C SER A 55 2.39 -8.95 -0.97
N ALA A 56 1.51 -9.01 0.03
CA ALA A 56 1.93 -9.00 1.43
C ALA A 56 2.76 -10.23 1.78
N LEU A 57 2.35 -11.43 1.33
CA LEU A 57 3.09 -12.66 1.54
C LEU A 57 4.48 -12.59 0.90
N LYS A 58 4.58 -12.11 -0.33
CA LYS A 58 5.85 -11.95 -1.06
C LYS A 58 6.80 -11.00 -0.35
N LEU A 59 6.32 -9.84 0.09
CA LEU A 59 7.13 -8.86 0.82
C LEU A 59 7.57 -9.41 2.18
N LYS A 60 6.70 -10.14 2.89
CA LYS A 60 7.04 -10.81 4.16
C LYS A 60 8.03 -11.95 4.01
N GLN A 61 7.97 -12.71 2.91
CA GLN A 61 8.98 -13.74 2.62
C GLN A 61 10.36 -13.12 2.39
N LYS A 62 10.43 -11.96 1.72
CA LYS A 62 11.68 -11.24 1.51
C LYS A 62 12.22 -10.60 2.78
N ASN A 63 11.33 -9.96 3.56
CA ASN A 63 11.66 -9.32 4.83
C ASN A 63 10.56 -9.63 5.87
N PRO A 64 10.79 -10.59 6.79
CA PRO A 64 9.82 -10.92 7.84
C PRO A 64 9.43 -9.72 8.72
N GLN A 65 10.34 -8.75 8.87
CA GLN A 65 10.14 -7.54 9.67
C GLN A 65 9.50 -6.39 8.88
N ALA A 66 9.19 -6.57 7.59
CA ALA A 66 8.61 -5.51 6.74
C ALA A 66 7.36 -4.89 7.39
N ARG A 67 7.25 -3.57 7.33
CA ARG A 67 6.13 -2.82 7.92
C ARG A 67 5.19 -2.42 6.81
N LEU A 68 4.28 -3.31 6.49
CA LEU A 68 3.42 -3.21 5.32
C LEU A 68 2.20 -2.34 5.58
N PHE A 69 1.81 -1.56 4.56
CA PHE A 69 0.55 -0.86 4.49
C PHE A 69 -0.08 -1.06 3.12
N THR A 70 -1.41 -1.15 3.05
CA THR A 70 -2.13 -1.45 1.81
C THR A 70 -3.02 -0.29 1.41
N ILE A 71 -2.98 0.09 0.14
CA ILE A 71 -3.76 1.17 -0.46
C ILE A 71 -4.52 0.61 -1.66
N ARG A 72 -5.74 1.09 -1.90
CA ARG A 72 -6.47 0.79 -3.13
C ARG A 72 -6.18 1.89 -4.17
N ILE A 73 -5.61 1.50 -5.30
CA ILE A 73 -5.09 2.43 -6.30
C ILE A 73 -6.24 3.24 -6.91
N GLY A 74 -6.18 4.57 -6.73
CA GLY A 74 -7.17 5.53 -7.24
C GLY A 74 -8.43 5.71 -6.37
N TYR A 75 -8.45 5.21 -5.13
CA TYR A 75 -9.61 5.32 -4.23
C TYR A 75 -9.22 5.85 -2.85
N ASP A 76 -10.16 6.52 -2.18
CA ASP A 76 -10.00 7.10 -0.85
C ASP A 76 -10.00 6.06 0.28
N VAL A 77 -10.67 4.93 0.04
CA VAL A 77 -10.78 3.81 0.98
C VAL A 77 -10.29 2.51 0.34
N ALA A 78 -9.66 1.67 1.15
CA ALA A 78 -9.26 0.33 0.73
C ALA A 78 -10.48 -0.57 0.48
N VAL A 79 -11.45 -0.54 1.40
CA VAL A 79 -12.70 -1.33 1.36
C VAL A 79 -13.80 -0.50 2.02
N SER A 80 -15.01 -0.55 1.46
CA SER A 80 -16.22 -0.03 2.09
C SER A 80 -17.14 -1.18 2.52
N PHE A 81 -17.75 -1.05 3.71
CA PHE A 81 -18.79 -1.97 4.18
C PHE A 81 -20.14 -1.24 4.11
N GLY A 82 -21.00 -1.63 3.17
CA GLY A 82 -22.36 -1.06 3.05
C GLY A 82 -22.44 0.38 2.54
N GLY A 83 -21.34 0.95 2.03
CA GLY A 83 -21.28 2.30 1.44
C GLY A 83 -20.49 2.33 0.12
N ALA A 84 -20.53 3.45 -0.60
CA ALA A 84 -19.76 3.64 -1.82
C ALA A 84 -18.31 4.03 -1.52
N SER A 85 -17.36 3.53 -2.31
CA SER A 85 -15.98 4.00 -2.35
C SER A 85 -15.85 5.14 -3.35
N GLU A 86 -15.23 6.26 -3.00
CA GLU A 86 -15.05 7.39 -3.92
C GLU A 86 -13.71 7.27 -4.66
N ARG A 87 -13.75 7.57 -5.96
CA ARG A 87 -12.53 7.68 -6.76
C ARG A 87 -11.93 9.05 -6.49
N ILE A 88 -10.68 9.08 -6.06
CA ILE A 88 -9.92 10.33 -5.96
C ILE A 88 -9.32 10.58 -7.35
N LEU A 89 -9.74 11.68 -7.99
CA LEU A 89 -9.19 12.15 -9.27
C LEU A 89 -7.84 12.84 -9.08
#